data_AF-A0A226MH36-F1
#
_entry.id   AF-A0A226MH36-F1
#
_cell.length_a   1.000
_cell.length_b   1.000
_cell.length_c   1.000
_cell.angle_alpha   90.00
_cell.angle_beta   90.00
_cell.angle_gamma   90.00
#
_symmetry.space_group_name_H-M   'P 1'
#
loop_
_entity.id
_entity.type
_entity.pdbx_description
1 polymer ?
#
loop_
_entity_poly.entity_id
_entity_poly.type
_entity_poly.pdbx_seq_one_letter_code
_entity_poly.pdbx_strand_id
1 'polypeptide(L)'
;MTYDIYVMYLCHWHKSREKGIAERKHSLTSVRSFLLQERLMVTHHLFILIVLTPVTQHFRGELGDFFVGCIFTAELSTPFVSLGKILMQLTQHSPTLAFFLPQLKMQDTLLHKVNGILILVTFFLCRILLFPFMYAAYGRQVGIPVYMVPFRIPPLCNVANAALIAPQLYWFTLICRKAVRLYGSSPADKSR
;
A
#
# COMPACT_ATOMS: atom_id res chain seq x y z
N MET A 1 7.22 -7.39 8.91
CA MET A 1 6.94 -6.19 9.74
C MET A 1 8.21 -5.52 10.30
N THR A 2 9.02 -6.17 11.16
CA THR A 2 10.29 -5.58 11.66
C THR A 2 11.27 -5.29 10.52
N TYR A 3 11.40 -6.24 9.60
CA TYR A 3 12.18 -6.09 8.37
C TYR A 3 11.70 -4.89 7.52
N ASP A 4 10.39 -4.69 7.39
CA ASP A 4 9.82 -3.60 6.57
C ASP A 4 10.14 -2.23 7.15
N ILE A 5 10.05 -2.08 8.48
CA ILE A 5 10.45 -0.83 9.18
C ILE A 5 11.94 -0.54 8.94
N TYR A 6 12.79 -1.58 9.00
CA TYR A 6 14.22 -1.45 8.75
C TYR A 6 14.51 -1.04 7.30
N VAL A 7 13.88 -1.68 6.31
CA VAL A 7 14.02 -1.34 4.89
C VAL A 7 13.53 0.08 4.61
N MET A 8 12.41 0.50 5.20
CA MET A 8 11.92 1.88 5.08
C MET A 8 12.94 2.91 5.60
N TYR A 9 13.58 2.63 6.74
CA TYR A 9 14.64 3.48 7.28
C TYR A 9 15.85 3.54 6.34
N LEU A 10 16.25 2.40 5.77
CA LEU A 10 17.34 2.30 4.78
C LEU A 10 17.04 3.12 3.51
N CYS A 11 15.81 3.04 2.99
CA CYS A 11 15.37 3.85 1.86
C CYS A 11 15.41 5.36 2.17
N HIS A 12 14.95 5.77 3.35
CA HIS A 12 15.01 7.17 3.78
C HIS A 12 16.45 7.66 3.87
N TRP A 13 17.32 6.86 4.48
CA TRP A 13 18.75 7.15 4.59
C TRP A 13 19.43 7.34 3.23
N HIS A 14 19.18 6.44 2.27
CA HIS A 14 19.70 6.57 0.91
C HIS A 14 19.20 7.83 0.20
N LYS A 15 17.90 8.13 0.34
CA LYS A 15 17.28 9.32 -0.27
C LYS A 15 17.79 10.63 0.34
N SER A 16 18.12 10.64 1.63
CA SER A 16 18.72 11.79 2.31
C SER A 16 20.19 12.00 1.91
N ARG A 17 20.94 10.91 1.67
CA ARG A 17 22.30 10.96 1.11
C ARG A 17 22.34 11.54 -0.31
N GLU A 18 21.42 11.12 -1.19
CA GLU A 18 21.33 11.65 -2.56
C GLU A 18 20.99 13.15 -2.60
N LYS A 19 20.27 13.65 -1.59
CA LYS A 19 19.93 15.08 -1.46
C LYS A 19 21.07 15.93 -0.87
N GLY A 20 22.24 15.36 -0.61
CA GLY A 20 23.39 16.08 -0.06
C GLY A 20 23.26 16.51 1.41
N ILE A 21 22.20 16.08 2.10
CA ILE A 21 22.02 16.34 3.53
C ILE A 21 22.87 15.29 4.26
N ALA A 22 24.10 15.66 4.59
CA ALA A 22 25.04 14.84 5.34
C ALA A 22 24.61 14.68 6.81
N GLU A 23 23.45 14.08 7.07
CA GLU A 23 23.16 13.60 8.42
C GLU A 23 24.05 12.40 8.73
N ARG A 24 24.58 12.32 9.96
CA ARG A 24 25.47 11.25 10.42
C ARG A 24 24.71 9.94 10.59
N LYS A 25 25.31 8.81 10.19
CA LYS A 25 24.71 7.46 10.28
C LYS A 25 24.34 7.22 11.74
N HIS A 26 23.07 6.92 12.02
CA HIS A 26 22.51 6.67 13.36
C HIS A 26 22.30 7.88 14.29
N SER A 27 22.17 9.10 13.77
CA SER A 27 21.72 10.23 14.62
C SER A 27 20.22 10.10 14.98
N LEU A 28 19.88 10.39 16.24
CA LEU A 28 18.48 10.53 16.70
C LEU A 28 17.70 11.56 15.86
N THR A 29 18.39 12.55 15.30
CA THR A 29 17.81 13.53 14.37
C THR A 29 17.34 12.88 13.07
N SER A 30 18.09 11.90 12.56
CA SER A 30 17.76 11.17 11.34
C SER A 30 16.58 10.23 11.53
N VAL A 31 16.54 9.55 12.68
CA VAL A 31 15.39 8.73 13.07
C VAL A 31 14.16 9.61 13.28
N ARG A 32 14.29 10.77 13.94
CA ARG A 32 13.19 11.71 14.12
C ARG A 32 12.69 12.27 12.79
N SER A 33 13.58 12.66 11.89
CA SER A 33 13.22 13.12 10.54
C SER A 33 12.48 12.05 9.74
N PHE A 34 12.97 10.80 9.78
CA PHE A 34 12.30 9.65 9.17
C PHE A 34 10.90 9.42 9.73
N LEU A 35 10.76 9.40 11.07
CA LEU A 35 9.48 9.26 11.74
C LEU A 35 8.51 10.38 11.36
N LEU A 36 8.99 11.62 11.22
CA LEU A 36 8.15 12.78 10.92
C LEU A 36 7.79 12.92 9.43
N GLN A 37 8.63 12.46 8.51
CA GLN A 37 8.36 12.52 7.06
C GLN A 37 7.52 11.33 6.57
N GLU A 38 7.77 10.12 7.06
CA GLU A 38 7.08 8.90 6.63
C GLU A 38 6.04 8.44 7.68
N ARG A 39 5.49 9.38 8.46
CA ARG A 39 4.56 9.11 9.60
C ARG A 39 3.49 8.09 9.25
N LEU A 40 2.79 8.28 8.13
CA LEU A 40 1.66 7.44 7.77
C LEU A 40 2.06 5.97 7.56
N MET A 41 3.16 5.73 6.86
CA MET A 41 3.67 4.39 6.60
C MET A 41 4.26 3.77 7.88
N VAL A 42 5.04 4.53 8.65
CA VAL A 42 5.67 4.02 9.87
C VAL A 42 4.62 3.71 10.94
N THR A 43 3.67 4.63 11.18
CA THR A 43 2.57 4.42 12.13
C THR A 43 1.73 3.21 11.73
N HIS A 44 1.47 3.00 10.44
CA HIS A 44 0.76 1.81 9.96
C HIS A 44 1.50 0.51 10.31
N HIS A 45 2.80 0.42 10.00
CA HIS A 45 3.59 -0.79 10.28
C HIS A 45 3.79 -1.00 11.80
N LEU A 46 3.94 0.08 12.56
CA LEU A 46 4.05 0.02 14.02
C LEU A 46 2.75 -0.45 14.66
N PHE A 47 1.59 0.02 14.16
CA PHE A 47 0.28 -0.45 14.61
C PHE A 47 0.07 -1.94 14.30
N ILE A 48 0.43 -2.38 13.09
CA ILE A 48 0.36 -3.80 12.72
C ILE A 48 1.25 -4.65 13.65
N LEU A 49 2.47 -4.18 13.94
CA LEU A 49 3.41 -4.91 14.76
C LEU A 49 3.01 -4.95 16.25
N ILE A 50 2.61 -3.83 16.84
CA ILE A 50 2.35 -3.71 18.28
C ILE A 50 0.94 -4.14 18.65
N VAL A 51 -0.05 -3.96 17.77
CA VAL A 51 -1.46 -4.22 18.09
C VAL A 51 -1.95 -5.44 17.33
N LEU A 52 -1.85 -5.42 16.01
CA LEU A 52 -2.48 -6.45 15.17
C LEU A 52 -1.79 -7.81 15.31
N THR A 53 -0.47 -7.84 15.45
CA THR A 53 0.31 -9.08 15.59
C THR A 53 0.00 -9.80 16.91
N PRO A 54 0.07 -9.17 18.11
CA PRO A 54 -0.29 -9.87 19.34
C PRO A 54 -1.78 -10.21 19.41
N VAL A 55 -2.67 -9.36 18.89
CA VAL A 55 -4.12 -9.66 18.81
C VAL A 55 -4.34 -10.91 17.95
N THR A 56 -3.71 -11.00 16.78
CA THR A 56 -3.84 -12.19 15.91
C THR A 56 -3.21 -13.44 16.51
N GLN A 57 -2.11 -13.33 17.26
CA GLN A 57 -1.54 -14.46 18.00
C GLN A 57 -2.42 -14.89 19.18
N HIS A 58 -3.12 -13.95 19.84
CA HIS A 58 -4.01 -14.25 20.95
C HIS A 58 -5.31 -14.94 20.50
N PHE A 59 -5.87 -14.52 19.36
CA PHE A 59 -7.08 -15.11 18.77
C PHE A 59 -6.78 -16.29 17.81
N ARG A 60 -5.55 -16.83 17.86
CA ARG A 60 -5.12 -17.95 17.03
C ARG A 60 -5.67 -19.26 17.59
N GLY A 61 -6.37 -20.04 16.76
CA GLY A 61 -7.14 -21.22 17.17
C GLY A 61 -8.63 -21.05 16.87
N GLU A 62 -9.11 -21.72 15.81
CA GLU A 62 -10.48 -21.83 15.25
C GLU A 62 -11.25 -20.53 14.93
N LEU A 63 -11.03 -19.41 15.63
CA LEU A 63 -11.78 -18.15 15.48
C LEU A 63 -11.05 -17.12 14.60
N GLY A 64 -9.71 -17.06 14.65
CA GLY A 64 -8.92 -16.00 14.01
C GLY A 64 -8.31 -16.35 12.65
N ASP A 65 -8.22 -17.62 12.28
CA ASP A 65 -7.39 -18.08 11.15
C ASP A 65 -7.89 -17.57 9.79
N PHE A 66 -9.22 -17.48 9.63
CA PHE A 66 -9.84 -16.90 8.44
C PHE A 66 -9.51 -15.40 8.27
N PHE A 67 -9.60 -14.63 9.37
CA PHE A 67 -9.31 -13.20 9.37
C PHE A 67 -7.83 -12.93 9.10
N VAL A 68 -6.94 -13.73 9.69
CA VAL A 68 -5.49 -13.66 9.47
C VAL A 68 -5.15 -13.96 8.00
N GLY A 69 -5.73 -15.01 7.42
CA GLY A 69 -5.53 -15.34 6.00
C GLY A 69 -6.00 -14.23 5.06
N CYS A 70 -7.13 -13.59 5.37
CA CYS A 70 -7.61 -12.44 4.62
C CYS A 70 -6.59 -11.28 4.69
N ILE A 71 -6.09 -10.94 5.88
CA ILE A 71 -5.11 -9.86 6.05
C ILE A 71 -3.81 -10.14 5.26
N PHE A 72 -3.34 -11.39 5.22
CA PHE A 72 -2.17 -11.76 4.40
C PHE A 72 -2.44 -11.59 2.89
N THR A 73 -3.66 -11.79 2.43
CA THR A 73 -4.04 -11.54 1.03
C THR A 73 -3.83 -10.06 0.64
N ALA A 74 -3.93 -9.13 1.60
CA ALA A 74 -3.64 -7.73 1.36
C ALA A 74 -2.16 -7.47 1.00
N GLU A 75 -1.24 -8.34 1.42
CA GLU A 75 0.19 -8.24 1.07
C GLU A 75 0.48 -8.57 -0.40
N LEU A 76 -0.43 -9.26 -1.10
CA LEU A 76 -0.29 -9.55 -2.53
C LEU A 76 -0.24 -8.28 -3.40
N SER A 77 -0.84 -7.18 -2.94
CA SER A 77 -0.81 -5.89 -3.66
C SER A 77 0.55 -5.17 -3.59
N THR A 78 1.37 -5.48 -2.59
CA THR A 78 2.66 -4.83 -2.30
C THR A 78 3.71 -5.00 -3.41
N PRO A 79 3.92 -6.20 -4.02
CA PRO A 79 4.86 -6.35 -5.14
C PRO A 79 4.50 -5.47 -6.33
N PHE A 80 3.20 -5.29 -6.64
CA PHE A 80 2.76 -4.46 -7.77
C PHE A 80 3.02 -2.97 -7.52
N VAL A 81 2.81 -2.49 -6.29
CA VAL A 81 3.13 -1.10 -5.90
C VAL A 81 4.65 -0.84 -5.96
N SER A 82 5.46 -1.79 -5.51
CA SER A 82 6.93 -1.70 -5.56
C SER A 82 7.46 -1.75 -7.00
N LEU A 83 6.92 -2.63 -7.84
CA LEU A 83 7.23 -2.73 -9.27
C LEU A 83 7.00 -1.37 -9.96
N GLY A 84 5.86 -0.72 -9.70
CA GLY A 84 5.56 0.60 -10.27
C GLY A 84 6.56 1.70 -9.90
N LYS A 85 7.13 1.67 -8.70
CA LYS A 85 8.19 2.63 -8.31
C LYS A 85 9.51 2.35 -9.03
N ILE A 86 9.87 1.08 -9.18
CA ILE A 86 11.08 0.64 -9.89
C ILE A 86 11.00 1.03 -11.37
N LEU A 87 9.87 0.76 -12.04
CA LEU A 87 9.67 1.19 -13.43
C LEU A 87 9.85 2.70 -13.57
N MET A 88 9.20 3.50 -12.73
CA MET A 88 9.32 4.96 -12.78
C MET A 88 10.78 5.43 -12.55
N GLN A 89 11.51 4.81 -11.62
CA GLN A 89 12.88 5.19 -11.31
C GLN A 89 13.87 4.77 -12.41
N LEU A 90 13.68 3.60 -13.01
CA LEU A 90 14.47 3.13 -14.15
C LEU A 90 14.26 4.02 -15.39
N THR A 91 13.02 4.40 -15.68
CA THR A 91 12.69 5.29 -16.80
C THR A 91 13.23 6.72 -16.58
N GLN A 92 13.32 7.19 -15.32
CA GLN A 92 13.77 8.56 -15.03
C GLN A 92 15.29 8.72 -14.86
N HIS A 93 16.04 7.67 -14.52
CA HIS A 93 17.48 7.79 -14.19
C HIS A 93 18.44 7.34 -15.31
N SER A 94 17.98 6.69 -16.37
CA SER A 94 18.83 6.20 -17.47
C SER A 94 18.47 6.79 -18.85
N PRO A 95 18.72 8.11 -19.10
CA PRO A 95 18.52 8.72 -20.42
C PRO A 95 19.44 8.12 -21.51
N THR A 96 20.57 7.52 -21.13
CA THR A 96 21.52 6.84 -22.03
C THR A 96 21.04 5.46 -22.50
N LEU A 97 20.26 4.74 -21.69
CA LEU A 97 19.68 3.45 -22.10
C LEU A 97 18.48 3.65 -23.04
N ALA A 98 17.74 4.75 -22.87
CA ALA A 98 16.67 5.19 -23.78
C ALA A 98 17.17 5.59 -25.17
N PHE A 99 18.47 5.91 -25.31
CA PHE A 99 19.14 6.17 -26.58
C PHE A 99 19.52 4.87 -27.31
N PHE A 100 19.90 3.81 -26.56
CA PHE A 100 20.33 2.52 -27.13
C PHE A 100 19.17 1.53 -27.37
N LEU A 101 18.05 1.67 -26.66
CA LEU A 101 16.87 0.80 -26.80
C LEU A 101 15.58 1.63 -27.00
N PRO A 102 15.34 2.15 -28.23
CA PRO A 102 14.16 2.96 -28.53
C PRO A 102 12.83 2.19 -28.39
N GLN A 103 12.86 0.85 -28.42
CA GLN A 103 11.69 -0.02 -28.25
C GLN A 103 11.11 0.00 -26.82
N LEU A 104 11.95 0.24 -25.80
CA LEU A 104 11.50 0.35 -24.40
C LEU A 104 10.62 1.60 -24.20
N LYS A 105 10.86 2.69 -24.93
CA LYS A 105 10.16 3.97 -24.75
C LYS A 105 8.67 3.95 -25.16
N MET A 106 8.31 3.15 -26.18
CA MET A 106 6.90 2.92 -26.56
C MET A 106 6.22 1.87 -25.67
N GLN A 107 6.97 0.83 -25.27
CA GLN A 107 6.47 -0.12 -24.29
C GLN A 107 6.29 0.53 -22.92
N ASP A 108 7.11 1.51 -22.52
CA ASP A 108 7.02 2.22 -21.24
C ASP A 108 5.64 2.85 -21.05
N THR A 109 5.02 3.40 -22.09
CA THR A 109 3.68 3.99 -21.98
C THR A 109 2.61 2.91 -21.73
N LEU A 110 2.69 1.76 -22.41
CA LEU A 110 1.74 0.66 -22.21
C LEU A 110 2.03 -0.14 -20.94
N LEU A 111 3.29 -0.40 -20.61
CA LEU A 111 3.74 -1.10 -19.41
C LEU A 111 3.39 -0.28 -18.17
N HIS A 112 3.60 1.04 -18.20
CA HIS A 112 3.17 1.93 -17.11
C HIS A 112 1.64 1.99 -17.02
N LYS A 113 0.93 1.92 -18.15
CA LYS A 113 -0.53 1.87 -18.18
C LYS A 113 -1.09 0.57 -17.58
N VAL A 114 -0.58 -0.57 -18.05
CA VAL A 114 -0.93 -1.91 -17.57
C VAL A 114 -0.56 -2.06 -16.11
N ASN A 115 0.64 -1.66 -15.69
CA ASN A 115 1.06 -1.70 -14.30
C ASN A 115 0.21 -0.77 -13.41
N GLY A 116 -0.16 0.42 -13.89
CA GLY A 116 -1.07 1.31 -13.19
C GLY A 116 -2.46 0.70 -12.98
N ILE A 117 -3.02 0.05 -14.01
CA ILE A 117 -4.28 -0.70 -13.92
C ILE A 117 -4.13 -1.89 -12.97
N LEU A 118 -3.05 -2.65 -13.08
CA LEU A 118 -2.75 -3.81 -12.24
C LEU A 118 -2.67 -3.41 -10.76
N ILE A 119 -1.99 -2.31 -10.43
CA ILE A 119 -1.95 -1.75 -9.07
C ILE A 119 -3.37 -1.38 -8.63
N LEU A 120 -4.16 -0.70 -9.47
CA LEU A 120 -5.52 -0.27 -9.10
C LEU A 120 -6.44 -1.47 -8.82
N VAL A 121 -6.43 -2.47 -9.70
CA VAL A 121 -7.24 -3.69 -9.59
C VAL A 121 -6.81 -4.51 -8.39
N THR A 122 -5.51 -4.79 -8.24
CA THR A 122 -5.00 -5.59 -7.12
C THR A 122 -5.21 -4.90 -5.78
N PHE A 123 -5.02 -3.58 -5.70
CA PHE A 123 -5.27 -2.82 -4.48
C PHE A 123 -6.77 -2.81 -4.13
N PHE A 124 -7.65 -2.63 -5.13
CA PHE A 124 -9.09 -2.68 -4.91
C PHE A 124 -9.55 -4.06 -4.43
N LEU A 125 -9.19 -5.13 -5.13
CA LEU A 125 -9.62 -6.49 -4.81
C LEU A 125 -9.03 -6.99 -3.48
N CYS A 126 -7.71 -6.87 -3.31
CA CYS A 126 -7.02 -7.45 -2.16
C CYS A 126 -7.11 -6.59 -0.90
N ARG A 127 -7.39 -5.28 -1.00
CA ARG A 127 -7.42 -4.39 0.17
C ARG A 127 -8.75 -3.70 0.45
N ILE A 128 -9.55 -3.40 -0.57
CA ILE A 128 -10.85 -2.72 -0.36
C ILE A 128 -11.97 -3.74 -0.31
N LEU A 129 -12.10 -4.59 -1.32
CA LEU A 129 -13.16 -5.60 -1.43
C LEU A 129 -13.01 -6.74 -0.41
N LEU A 130 -11.80 -6.97 0.06
CA LEU A 130 -11.50 -7.94 1.11
C LEU A 130 -12.34 -7.71 2.39
N PHE A 131 -12.50 -6.45 2.83
CA PHE A 131 -13.27 -6.16 4.06
C PHE A 131 -14.76 -6.49 3.89
N PRO A 132 -15.49 -6.02 2.87
CA PRO A 132 -16.86 -6.47 2.60
C PRO A 132 -16.98 -7.99 2.45
N PHE A 133 -16.00 -8.63 1.80
CA PHE A 133 -15.97 -10.09 1.66
C PHE A 133 -15.88 -10.81 3.01
N MET A 134 -15.07 -10.30 3.94
CA MET A 134 -14.98 -10.87 5.30
C MET A 134 -16.32 -10.79 6.03
N TYR A 135 -17.04 -9.66 5.93
CA TYR A 135 -18.38 -9.52 6.54
C TYR A 135 -19.40 -10.43 5.84
N ALA A 136 -19.31 -10.59 4.52
CA ALA A 136 -20.19 -11.48 3.77
C ALA A 136 -19.98 -12.96 4.10
N ALA A 137 -18.72 -13.39 4.23
CA ALA A 137 -18.37 -14.76 4.63
C ALA A 137 -18.88 -15.07 6.05
N TYR A 138 -18.67 -14.14 6.99
CA TYR A 138 -19.21 -14.25 8.35
C TYR A 138 -20.74 -14.29 8.36
N GLY A 139 -21.40 -13.39 7.62
CA GLY A 139 -22.86 -13.35 7.52
C GLY A 139 -23.45 -14.64 6.96
N ARG A 140 -22.80 -15.22 5.94
CA ARG A 140 -23.18 -16.54 5.39
C ARG A 140 -23.01 -17.68 6.39
N GLN A 141 -21.96 -17.66 7.20
CA GLN A 141 -21.72 -18.70 8.20
C GLN A 141 -22.76 -18.68 9.33
N VAL A 142 -23.21 -17.48 9.72
CA VAL A 142 -24.18 -17.28 10.81
C VAL A 142 -25.64 -17.21 10.29
N GLY A 143 -25.85 -17.21 8.97
CA GLY A 143 -27.18 -17.14 8.35
C GLY A 143 -27.85 -15.76 8.45
N ILE A 144 -27.07 -14.69 8.62
CA ILE A 144 -27.57 -13.32 8.74
C ILE A 144 -27.22 -12.49 7.49
N PRO A 145 -28.06 -11.52 7.09
CA PRO A 145 -27.75 -10.66 5.96
C PRO A 145 -26.58 -9.73 6.29
N VAL A 146 -25.75 -9.41 5.29
CA VAL A 146 -24.45 -8.71 5.45
C VAL A 146 -24.58 -7.36 6.16
N TYR A 147 -25.67 -6.62 5.95
CA TYR A 147 -25.90 -5.33 6.58
C TYR A 147 -26.17 -5.41 8.10
N MET A 148 -26.56 -6.59 8.61
CA MET A 148 -26.77 -6.84 10.04
C MET A 148 -25.49 -7.29 10.76
N VAL A 149 -24.47 -7.69 10.00
CA VAL A 149 -23.20 -8.20 10.55
C VAL A 149 -22.50 -7.18 11.45
N PRO A 150 -22.37 -5.88 11.09
CA PRO A 150 -21.73 -4.89 11.97
C PRO A 150 -22.43 -4.72 13.33
N PHE A 151 -23.73 -4.97 13.41
CA PHE A 151 -24.49 -4.82 14.67
C PHE A 151 -24.44 -6.07 15.56
N ARG A 152 -23.96 -7.20 15.02
CA ARG A 152 -23.86 -8.50 15.71
C ARG A 152 -22.46 -8.81 16.22
N ILE A 153 -21.43 -8.31 15.52
CA ILE A 153 -20.03 -8.50 15.91
C ILE A 153 -19.68 -7.54 17.06
N PRO A 154 -18.81 -7.93 18.02
CA PRO A 154 -18.29 -7.03 19.04
C PRO A 154 -17.80 -5.69 18.46
N PRO A 155 -18.15 -4.54 19.08
CA PRO A 155 -17.79 -3.21 18.57
C PRO A 155 -16.29 -3.04 18.33
N LEU A 156 -15.45 -3.69 19.15
CA LEU A 156 -14.00 -3.68 19.02
C LEU A 156 -13.52 -4.23 17.66
N CYS A 157 -14.17 -5.25 17.11
CA CYS A 157 -13.81 -5.81 15.80
C CYS A 157 -14.19 -4.85 14.67
N ASN A 158 -15.31 -4.14 14.78
CA ASN A 158 -15.68 -3.10 13.81
C ASN A 158 -14.67 -1.95 13.85
N VAL A 159 -14.26 -1.52 15.05
CA VAL A 159 -13.22 -0.50 15.23
C VAL A 159 -11.89 -0.96 14.65
N ALA A 160 -11.49 -2.20 14.89
CA ALA A 160 -10.26 -2.78 14.34
C ALA A 160 -10.31 -2.83 12.81
N ASN A 161 -11.41 -3.31 12.22
CA ASN A 161 -11.60 -3.31 10.78
C ASN A 161 -11.62 -1.90 10.18
N ALA A 162 -12.28 -0.94 10.84
CA ALA A 162 -12.29 0.46 10.44
C ALA A 162 -10.87 1.07 10.47
N ALA A 163 -10.10 0.79 11.52
CA ALA A 163 -8.71 1.23 11.65
C ALA A 163 -7.81 0.62 10.57
N LEU A 164 -8.10 -0.61 10.13
CA LEU A 164 -7.35 -1.28 9.06
C LEU A 164 -7.72 -0.75 7.66
N ILE A 165 -9.01 -0.51 7.37
CA ILE A 165 -9.46 -0.07 6.03
C ILE A 165 -9.23 1.43 5.80
N ALA A 166 -9.28 2.27 6.83
CA ALA A 166 -9.11 3.72 6.73
C ALA A 166 -7.82 4.15 5.99
N PRO A 167 -6.61 3.64 6.34
CA PRO A 167 -5.42 3.96 5.57
C PRO A 167 -5.50 3.41 4.14
N GLN A 168 -6.08 2.23 3.91
CA GLN A 168 -6.20 1.66 2.57
C GLN A 168 -7.06 2.54 1.65
N LEU A 169 -8.19 3.05 2.15
CA LEU A 169 -9.04 3.98 1.40
C LEU A 169 -8.30 5.28 1.08
N TYR A 170 -7.57 5.84 2.06
CA TYR A 170 -6.74 7.02 1.82
C TYR A 170 -5.72 6.78 0.71
N TRP A 171 -4.95 5.68 0.77
CA TRP A 171 -3.98 5.34 -0.27
C TRP A 171 -4.63 5.09 -1.63
N PHE A 172 -5.78 4.41 -1.66
CA PHE A 172 -6.53 4.18 -2.88
C PHE A 172 -6.95 5.51 -3.54
N THR A 173 -7.47 6.47 -2.77
CA THR A 173 -7.83 7.80 -3.31
C THR A 173 -6.61 8.55 -3.87
N LEU A 174 -5.43 8.43 -3.25
CA LEU A 174 -4.19 9.01 -3.77
C LEU A 174 -3.74 8.34 -5.08
N ILE A 175 -3.83 7.01 -5.17
CA ILE A 175 -3.51 6.25 -6.38
C ILE A 175 -4.48 6.63 -7.50
N CYS A 176 -5.78 6.69 -7.23
CA CYS A 176 -6.80 7.14 -8.18
C CYS A 176 -6.51 8.57 -8.66
N ARG A 177 -6.22 9.51 -7.75
CA ARG A 177 -5.87 10.90 -8.12
C ARG A 177 -4.59 10.98 -8.96
N LYS A 178 -3.62 10.10 -8.72
CA LYS A 178 -2.40 10.01 -9.55
C LYS A 178 -2.71 9.45 -10.93
N ALA A 179 -3.52 8.38 -11.00
CA ALA A 179 -3.96 7.79 -12.26
C ALA A 179 -4.77 8.80 -13.09
N VAL A 180 -5.74 9.51 -12.50
CA VAL A 180 -6.52 10.54 -13.19
C VAL A 180 -5.62 11.66 -13.71
N ARG A 181 -4.62 12.12 -12.95
CA ARG A 181 -3.67 13.12 -13.47
C ARG A 181 -2.83 12.61 -14.63
N LEU A 182 -2.37 11.35 -14.56
CA LEU A 182 -1.54 10.74 -15.61
C LEU A 182 -2.32 10.43 -16.89
N TYR A 183 -3.57 9.98 -16.79
CA TYR A 183 -4.40 9.61 -17.96
C TYR A 183 -5.34 10.72 -18.44
N GLY A 184 -5.72 11.65 -17.57
CA GLY A 184 -6.53 12.83 -17.90
C GLY A 184 -5.73 13.93 -18.61
N SER A 185 -4.41 13.97 -18.39
CA SER A 185 -3.48 14.86 -19.13
C SER A 185 -3.09 14.26 -20.49
N SER A 186 -4.06 13.72 -21.23
CA SER A 186 -3.85 13.36 -22.63
C SER A 186 -3.63 14.65 -23.46
N PRO A 187 -2.79 14.68 -24.51
CA PRO A 187 -2.34 15.90 -25.20
C PRO A 187 -3.42 16.72 -25.93
N ALA A 188 -4.70 16.37 -25.78
CA ALA A 188 -5.82 16.98 -26.49
C ALA A 188 -6.26 18.35 -25.92
N ASP A 189 -5.72 18.77 -24.78
CA ASP A 189 -6.09 20.05 -24.12
C ASP A 189 -4.98 21.11 -24.19
N LYS A 190 -4.04 20.98 -25.13
CA LYS A 190 -3.04 22.02 -25.47
C LYS A 190 -3.36 22.77 -26.76
N SER A 191 -4.55 22.59 -27.33
CA SER A 191 -4.98 23.28 -28.56
C SER A 191 -6.20 24.19 -28.35
N ARG A 192 -6.33 24.82 -27.19
CA ARG A 192 -7.32 25.87 -26.98
C ARG A 192 -6.69 27.12 -26.38
#